data_AF-A0A7G9NUL1-F1
#
_entry.id   AF-A0A7G9NUL1-F1
#
_cell.length_a   1.000
_cell.length_b   1.000
_cell.length_c   1.000
_cell.angle_alpha   90.00
_cell.angle_beta   90.00
_cell.angle_gamma   90.00
#
_symmetry.space_group_name_H-M   'P 1'
#
loop_
_entity.id
_entity.type
_entity.pdbx_description
1 polymer ?
#
loop_
_entity_poly.entity_id
_entity_poly.type
_entity_poly.pdbx_seq_one_letter_code
_entity_poly.pdbx_strand_id
1 'polypeptide(L)'
;MQRTEQGGIIISCDFCGTDWDAYDESQQRPMVEGHRGSVICLPCLKQALAEMKPAADPYFCTLCVREKIEPSLPRWFHPAPVPSPGLNAHAVACRDCIHQAAGKFSKDQDVPWRWERGD
;
A
#
# COMPACT_ATOMS: atom_id res chain seq x y z
N MET A 1 2.47 6.66 5.03
CA MET A 1 2.31 7.30 6.35
C MET A 1 3.63 7.92 6.75
N GLN A 2 3.66 9.18 7.19
CA GLN A 2 4.88 9.86 7.65
C GLN A 2 4.69 10.36 9.08
N ARG A 3 5.70 10.16 9.94
CA ARG A 3 5.70 10.65 11.32
C ARG A 3 7.06 11.24 11.68
N THR A 4 7.09 12.13 12.67
CA THR A 4 8.34 12.66 13.22
C THR A 4 8.72 11.90 14.47
N GLU A 5 9.92 11.35 14.50
CA GLU A 5 10.46 10.60 15.64
C GLU A 5 11.92 10.98 15.86
N GLN A 6 12.29 11.35 17.10
CA GLN A 6 13.66 11.78 17.47
C GLN A 6 14.27 12.86 16.56
N GLY A 7 13.44 13.75 16.02
CA GLY A 7 13.87 14.82 15.11
C GLY A 7 14.06 14.40 13.64
N GLY A 8 13.84 13.12 13.31
CA GLY A 8 13.81 12.60 11.94
C GLY A 8 12.39 12.32 11.44
N ILE A 9 12.27 12.11 10.12
CA ILE A 9 11.03 11.64 9.48
C ILE A 9 11.12 10.14 9.30
N ILE A 10 10.15 9.41 9.86
CA ILE A 10 9.95 7.99 9.61
C ILE A 10 8.80 7.83 8.62
N ILE A 11 9.04 7.08 7.55
CA ILE A 11 8.02 6.70 6.57
C ILE A 11 7.63 5.26 6.87
N SER A 12 6.33 4.98 6.91
CA SER A 12 5.78 3.64 7.13
C SER A 12 4.76 3.29 6.06
N CYS A 13 4.67 2.00 5.75
CA CYS A 13 3.63 1.48 4.88
C CYS A 13 2.29 1.61 5.60
N ASP A 14 1.29 2.24 4.97
CA ASP A 14 -0.03 2.41 5.59
C ASP A 14 -0.72 1.08 5.91
N PHE A 15 -0.36 0.02 5.18
CA PHE A 15 -1.04 -1.28 5.23
C PHE A 15 -0.42 -2.23 6.26
N CYS A 16 0.89 -2.47 6.20
CA CYS A 16 1.55 -3.38 7.14
C CYS A 16 2.19 -2.68 8.34
N GLY A 17 2.28 -1.34 8.33
CA GLY A 17 2.91 -0.55 9.38
C GLY A 17 4.43 -0.61 9.40
N THR A 18 5.07 -1.35 8.48
CA THR A 18 6.54 -1.47 8.46
C THR A 18 7.18 -0.14 8.09
N ASP A 19 8.16 0.27 8.89
CA ASP A 19 8.98 1.45 8.66
C ASP A 19 10.00 1.21 7.55
N TRP A 20 10.28 2.27 6.80
CA TRP A 20 11.47 2.34 5.96
C TRP A 20 12.64 2.75 6.83
N ASP A 21 13.55 1.80 7.06
CA ASP A 21 14.85 2.10 7.64
C ASP A 21 15.77 2.59 6.52
N ALA A 22 16.12 3.88 6.56
CA ALA A 22 17.04 4.48 5.59
C ALA A 22 18.50 4.05 5.81
N TYR A 23 18.83 3.42 6.95
CA TYR A 23 20.18 3.05 7.33
C TYR A 23 20.54 1.60 6.99
N ASP A 24 19.55 0.75 6.71
CA ASP A 24 19.76 -0.63 6.28
C ASP A 24 19.47 -0.77 4.78
N GLU A 25 20.53 -0.74 3.97
CA GLU A 25 20.44 -0.91 2.51
C GLU A 25 19.80 -2.26 2.12
N SER A 26 19.89 -3.28 2.97
CA SER A 26 19.24 -4.57 2.75
C SER A 26 17.72 -4.53 2.98
N GLN A 27 17.21 -3.45 3.59
CA GLN A 27 15.79 -3.19 3.85
C GLN A 27 15.20 -2.13 2.90
N GLN A 28 15.90 -1.73 1.83
CA GLN A 28 15.33 -0.84 0.81
C GLN A 28 14.16 -1.52 0.10
N ARG A 29 12.95 -1.30 0.64
CA ARG A 29 11.71 -1.86 0.09
C ARG A 29 11.15 -0.91 -0.96
N PRO A 30 10.88 -1.37 -2.18
CA PRO A 30 10.18 -0.55 -3.16
C PRO A 30 8.81 -0.12 -2.63
N MET A 31 8.47 1.14 -2.85
CA MET A 31 7.22 1.74 -2.39
C MET A 31 6.57 2.58 -3.48
N VAL A 32 5.25 2.67 -3.45
CA VAL A 32 4.49 3.62 -4.26
C VAL A 32 3.76 4.57 -3.33
N GLU A 33 3.97 5.86 -3.54
CA GLU A 33 3.22 6.92 -2.90
C GLU A 33 1.88 7.15 -3.63
N GLY A 34 0.81 7.21 -2.84
CA GLY A 34 -0.53 7.63 -3.24
C GLY A 34 -0.80 9.08 -2.87
N HIS A 35 -2.08 9.46 -2.80
CA HIS A 35 -2.48 10.80 -2.39
C HIS A 35 -2.21 11.02 -0.90
N ARG A 36 -1.89 12.27 -0.55
CA ARG A 36 -1.65 12.72 0.85
C ARG A 36 -0.55 11.93 1.58
N GLY A 37 0.50 11.49 0.87
CA GLY A 37 1.62 10.76 1.50
C GLY A 37 1.26 9.37 2.00
N SER A 38 0.16 8.79 1.53
CA SER A 38 -0.13 7.37 1.71
C SER A 38 0.87 6.53 0.93
N VAL A 39 1.27 5.38 1.46
CA VAL A 39 2.33 4.55 0.90
C VAL A 39 1.93 3.08 0.99
N ILE A 40 2.16 2.36 -0.11
CA ILE A 40 2.08 0.89 -0.17
C ILE A 40 3.45 0.32 -0.56
N CYS A 41 3.93 -0.66 0.21
CA CYS A 41 5.15 -1.39 -0.12
C CYS A 41 4.86 -2.52 -1.12
N LEU A 42 5.87 -2.92 -1.89
CA LEU A 42 5.75 -4.01 -2.86
C LEU A 42 5.22 -5.33 -2.25
N PRO A 43 5.66 -5.79 -1.06
CA PRO A 43 5.09 -6.98 -0.43
C PRO A 43 3.58 -6.89 -0.17
N CYS A 44 3.10 -5.77 0.38
CA CYS A 44 1.66 -5.53 0.57
C CYS A 44 0.92 -5.53 -0.75
N LEU A 45 1.50 -4.90 -1.78
CA LEU A 45 0.89 -4.85 -3.09
C LEU A 45 0.72 -6.24 -3.73
N LYS A 46 1.74 -7.11 -3.60
CA LYS A 46 1.67 -8.49 -4.10
C LYS A 46 0.54 -9.28 -3.42
N GLN A 47 0.38 -9.13 -2.10
CA GLN A 47 -0.76 -9.72 -1.39
C GLN A 47 -2.09 -9.12 -1.86
N ALA A 48 -2.14 -7.79 -2.02
CA ALA A 48 -3.34 -7.10 -2.47
C ALA A 48 -3.81 -7.59 -3.86
N LEU A 49 -2.88 -7.83 -4.78
CA LEU A 49 -3.18 -8.42 -6.09
C LEU A 49 -3.77 -9.83 -5.99
N ALA A 50 -3.31 -10.63 -5.03
CA ALA A 50 -3.76 -12.01 -4.84
C ALA A 50 -5.09 -12.13 -4.08
N GLU A 51 -5.39 -11.17 -3.20
CA GLU A 51 -6.42 -11.32 -2.17
C GLU A 51 -7.55 -10.29 -2.23
N MET A 52 -7.47 -9.29 -3.12
CA MET A 52 -8.53 -8.29 -3.24
C MET A 52 -9.87 -8.95 -3.57
N LYS A 53 -10.93 -8.50 -2.88
CA LYS A 53 -12.28 -9.06 -2.99
C LYS A 53 -13.35 -7.99 -2.77
N PRO A 54 -14.55 -8.15 -3.34
CA PRO A 54 -15.69 -7.30 -3.00
C PRO A 54 -16.07 -7.42 -1.52
N ALA A 55 -16.89 -6.49 -1.03
CA ALA A 55 -17.41 -6.51 0.32
C ALA A 55 -18.87 -6.04 0.39
N ALA A 56 -19.47 -6.09 1.57
CA ALA A 56 -20.87 -5.69 1.77
C ALA A 56 -21.06 -4.16 1.84
N ASP A 57 -20.07 -3.44 2.39
CA ASP A 57 -20.20 -2.01 2.70
C ASP A 57 -19.38 -1.12 1.77
N PRO A 58 -19.85 0.11 1.49
CA PRO A 58 -19.04 1.11 0.80
C PRO A 58 -17.75 1.40 1.58
N TYR A 59 -16.70 1.82 0.88
CA TYR A 59 -15.40 2.04 1.52
C TYR A 59 -14.67 3.29 1.06
N PHE A 60 -13.70 3.68 1.87
CA PHE A 60 -12.72 4.70 1.58
C PHE A 60 -11.42 4.04 1.09
N CYS A 61 -10.81 4.56 0.04
CA CYS A 61 -9.49 4.11 -0.40
C CYS A 61 -8.40 5.04 0.14
N THR A 62 -7.46 4.49 0.92
CA THR A 62 -6.33 5.20 1.50
C THR A 62 -5.40 5.81 0.45
N LEU A 63 -5.22 5.14 -0.70
CA LEU A 63 -4.28 5.57 -1.74
C LEU A 63 -4.80 6.66 -2.67
N CYS A 64 -6.10 6.70 -2.98
CA CYS A 64 -6.68 7.73 -3.86
C CYS A 64 -7.69 8.66 -3.19
N VAL A 65 -7.89 8.51 -1.88
CA VAL A 65 -8.79 9.31 -1.04
C VAL A 65 -10.24 9.37 -1.52
N ARG A 66 -10.64 8.47 -2.42
CA ARG A 66 -12.04 8.32 -2.85
C ARG A 66 -12.86 7.73 -1.71
N GLU A 67 -13.97 8.39 -1.41
CA GLU A 67 -14.98 7.96 -0.45
C GLU A 67 -16.14 7.23 -1.14
N LYS A 68 -16.91 6.47 -0.34
CA LYS A 68 -18.15 5.79 -0.76
C LYS A 68 -17.99 4.96 -2.05
N ILE A 69 -16.85 4.28 -2.20
CA ILE A 69 -16.61 3.38 -3.31
C ILE A 69 -17.60 2.22 -3.22
N GLU A 70 -18.19 1.84 -4.35
CA GLU A 70 -19.22 0.82 -4.44
C GLU A 70 -18.75 -0.54 -3.85
N PRO A 71 -19.58 -1.22 -3.02
CA PRO A 71 -19.18 -2.47 -2.37
C PRO A 71 -18.83 -3.61 -3.34
N SER A 72 -19.41 -3.60 -4.54
CA SER A 72 -19.17 -4.59 -5.60
C SER A 72 -17.74 -4.54 -6.15
N LEU A 73 -17.05 -3.41 -6.02
CA LEU A 73 -15.69 -3.24 -6.52
C LEU A 73 -14.67 -3.85 -5.55
N PRO A 74 -13.73 -4.69 -6.04
CA PRO A 74 -12.74 -5.33 -5.18
C PRO A 74 -11.88 -4.33 -4.40
N ARG A 75 -11.63 -4.70 -3.14
CA ARG A 75 -10.79 -3.97 -2.21
C ARG A 75 -9.86 -4.92 -1.46
N TRP A 76 -8.81 -4.38 -0.89
CA TRP A 76 -7.92 -5.12 -0.01
C TRP A 76 -7.53 -4.30 1.20
N PHE A 77 -7.37 -4.98 2.33
CA PHE A 77 -6.78 -4.48 3.56
C PHE A 77 -5.82 -5.55 4.07
N HIS A 78 -4.78 -5.15 4.80
CA HIS A 78 -3.79 -6.11 5.28
C HIS A 78 -4.41 -7.02 6.36
N PRO A 79 -4.31 -8.35 6.26
CA PRO A 79 -5.02 -9.26 7.17
C PRO A 79 -4.42 -9.32 8.58
N ALA A 80 -3.10 -9.12 8.70
CA ALA A 80 -2.38 -9.17 9.98
C ALA A 80 -1.26 -8.12 10.01
N PRO A 81 -1.59 -6.81 10.10
CA PRO A 81 -0.56 -5.78 10.12
C PRO A 81 0.29 -5.87 11.39
N VAL A 82 1.56 -5.47 11.29
CA VAL A 82 2.44 -5.39 12.47
C VAL A 82 2.05 -4.15 13.27
N PRO A 83 1.76 -4.26 14.57
CA PRO A 83 1.54 -3.08 15.40
C PRO A 83 2.78 -2.19 15.37
N SER A 84 2.62 -0.98 14.85
CA SER A 84 3.64 0.05 14.86
C SER A 84 2.98 1.41 15.11
N PRO A 85 3.72 2.41 15.60
CA PRO A 85 3.22 3.78 15.66
C PRO A 85 2.78 4.31 14.29
N GLY A 86 3.32 3.71 13.22
CA GLY A 86 3.06 3.96 11.81
C GLY A 86 1.72 3.43 11.27
N LEU A 87 1.06 2.51 11.99
CA LEU A 87 0.01 1.69 11.42
C LEU A 87 -1.32 2.44 11.27
N ASN A 88 -1.89 2.40 10.06
CA ASN A 88 -3.28 2.76 9.82
C ASN A 88 -4.15 1.49 9.86
N ALA A 89 -4.80 1.24 10.99
CA ALA A 89 -5.66 0.06 11.19
C ALA A 89 -6.88 0.00 10.25
N HIS A 90 -7.20 1.09 9.56
CA HIS A 90 -8.31 1.20 8.61
C HIS A 90 -7.83 1.37 7.17
N ALA A 91 -6.56 1.06 6.87
CA ALA A 91 -6.03 1.17 5.53
C ALA A 91 -6.70 0.18 4.56
N VAL A 92 -7.29 0.73 3.49
CA VAL A 92 -7.94 -0.04 2.43
C VAL A 92 -7.48 0.47 1.08
N ALA A 93 -7.12 -0.44 0.18
CA ALA A 93 -6.78 -0.13 -1.21
C ALA A 93 -7.91 -0.60 -2.13
N CYS A 94 -8.34 0.27 -3.06
CA CYS A 94 -9.24 -0.15 -4.14
C CYS A 94 -8.47 -0.83 -5.27
N ARG A 95 -9.18 -1.64 -6.07
CA ARG A 95 -8.66 -2.31 -7.27
C ARG A 95 -7.85 -1.38 -8.19
N ASP A 96 -8.37 -0.18 -8.45
CA ASP A 96 -7.72 0.74 -9.39
C ASP A 96 -6.34 1.18 -8.89
N CYS A 97 -6.21 1.49 -7.60
CA CYS A 97 -4.92 1.85 -7.00
C CYS A 97 -3.96 0.66 -6.95
N ILE A 98 -4.45 -0.54 -6.64
CA ILE A 98 -3.64 -1.77 -6.66
C ILE A 98 -3.06 -1.98 -8.07
N HIS A 99 -3.91 -1.94 -9.11
CA HIS A 99 -3.46 -2.10 -10.49
C HIS A 99 -2.52 -0.99 -10.97
N GLN A 100 -2.77 0.26 -10.60
CA GLN A 100 -1.89 1.37 -10.96
C GLN A 100 -0.51 1.25 -10.28
N ALA A 101 -0.47 0.91 -8.99
CA ALA A 101 0.78 0.68 -8.27
C ALA A 101 1.56 -0.52 -8.85
N ALA A 102 0.86 -1.59 -9.24
CA ALA A 102 1.47 -2.75 -9.87
C ALA A 102 2.09 -2.40 -11.22
N GLY A 103 1.37 -1.62 -12.03
CA GLY A 103 1.89 -1.10 -13.30
C GLY A 103 3.09 -0.17 -13.13
N LYS A 104 3.16 0.63 -12.06
CA LYS A 104 4.33 1.47 -11.75
C LYS A 104 5.55 0.62 -11.45
N PHE A 105 5.47 -0.30 -10.49
CA PHE A 105 6.61 -1.15 -10.15
C PHE A 105 7.03 -2.07 -11.29
N SER A 106 6.09 -2.58 -12.10
CA SER A 106 6.47 -3.44 -13.23
C SER A 106 7.29 -2.72 -14.29
N LYS A 107 7.20 -1.38 -14.36
CA LYS A 107 7.97 -0.55 -15.28
C LYS A 107 9.28 -0.04 -14.65
N ASP A 108 9.43 -0.20 -13.35
CA ASP A 108 10.62 0.20 -12.62
C ASP A 108 11.75 -0.80 -12.89
N GLN A 109 12.89 -0.29 -13.35
CA GLN A 109 14.05 -1.11 -13.72
C GLN A 109 14.83 -1.57 -12.49
N ASP A 110 14.76 -0.81 -11.40
CA ASP A 110 15.48 -1.09 -10.14
C ASP A 110 14.71 -2.10 -9.27
N VAL A 111 13.45 -2.38 -9.63
CA VAL A 111 12.62 -3.38 -8.96
C VAL A 111 12.62 -4.66 -9.80
N PRO A 112 13.18 -5.78 -9.30
CA PRO A 112 13.20 -7.06 -10.00
C PRO A 112 11.84 -7.78 -9.89
N TRP A 113 10.77 -7.09 -10.27
CA TRP A 113 9.41 -7.62 -10.33
C TRP A 113 8.70 -7.14 -11.58
N ARG A 114 7.94 -8.03 -12.20
CA ARG A 114 7.12 -7.74 -13.37
C ARG A 114 5.69 -8.20 -13.11
N TRP A 115 4.75 -7.42 -13.60
CA TRP A 115 3.32 -7.68 -13.51
C TRP A 115 2.66 -7.29 -14.82
N GLU A 116 1.94 -8.24 -15.39
CA GLU A 116 1.05 -8.01 -16.51
C GLU A 116 -0.37 -8.03 -15.98
N ARG A 117 -1.18 -7.08 -16.44
CA ARG A 117 -2.59 -7.05 -16.08
C ARG A 117 -3.27 -8.23 -16.78
N GLY A 118 -3.66 -9.25 -16.02
CA GLY A 118 -4.64 -10.22 -16.48
C GLY A 118 -6.01 -9.53 -16.58
N ASP A 119 -6.72 -9.78 -17.68
CA ASP A 119 -8.06 -9.26 -17.93
C ASP A 119 -9.09 -9.74 -16.88
#